data_AF-A0A8F5JA78-F1
#
_entry.id   AF-A0A8F5JA78-F1
#
_cell.length_a   1.000
_cell.length_b   1.000
_cell.length_c   1.000
_cell.angle_alpha   90.00
_cell.angle_beta   90.00
_cell.angle_gamma   90.00
#
_symmetry.space_group_name_H-M   'P 1'
#
loop_
_entity.id
_entity.type
_entity.pdbx_description
1 polymer ?
#
loop_
_entity_poly.entity_id
_entity_poly.type
_entity_poly.pdbx_seq_one_letter_code
_entity_poly.pdbx_strand_id
1 'polypeptide(L)' 'MIITLLTAVFVLISLGLVVTVPVALATPGEWEVSKTNFNRFFQVWVLLVVLIAAADGLSS' A
#
# COMPACT_ATOMS: atom_id res chain seq x y z
N MET A 1 -11.78 -16.14 -6.05
CA MET A 1 -12.15 -14.76 -6.41
C MET A 1 -11.72 -13.72 -5.39
N ILE A 2 -11.83 -13.97 -4.08
CA ILE A 2 -11.43 -12.98 -3.04
C ILE A 2 -9.96 -12.54 -3.15
N ILE A 3 -9.03 -13.48 -3.35
CA ILE A 3 -7.60 -13.20 -3.52
C ILE A 3 -7.36 -12.29 -4.73
N THR A 4 -8.04 -12.54 -5.85
CA THR A 4 -7.96 -11.70 -7.07
C THR A 4 -8.40 -10.26 -6.81
N LEU A 5 -9.46 -10.05 -6.03
CA LEU A 5 -9.90 -8.70 -5.66
C LEU A 5 -8.92 -8.01 -4.71
N LEU A 6 -8.44 -8.72 -3.68
CA LEU A 6 -7.46 -8.18 -2.74
C LEU A 6 -6.16 -7.80 -3.44
N THR A 7 -5.68 -8.64 -4.36
CA THR A 7 -4.47 -8.38 -5.15
C THR A 7 -4.67 -7.22 -6.13
N ALA A 8 -5.85 -7.10 -6.76
CA ALA A 8 -6.16 -5.94 -7.61
C ALA A 8 -6.10 -4.61 -6.83
N VAL A 9 -6.71 -4.57 -5.63
CA VAL A 9 -6.63 -3.39 -4.74
C VAL A 9 -5.19 -3.11 -4.31
N PHE A 10 -4.45 -4.17 -3.95
CA PHE A 10 -3.04 -4.06 -3.56
C PHE A 10 -2.18 -3.46 -4.68
N VAL A 11 -2.39 -3.87 -5.94
CA VAL A 11 -1.68 -3.30 -7.09
C VAL A 11 -2.02 -1.82 -7.27
N LEU A 12 -3.30 -1.44 -7.21
CA LEU A 12 -3.69 -0.03 -7.35
C LEU A 12 -3.07 0.87 -6.28
N ILE A 13 -3.07 0.42 -5.02
CA ILE A 13 -2.42 1.15 -3.93
C ILE A 13 -0.90 1.21 -4.15
N SER A 14 -0.28 0.10 -4.57
CA SER A 14 1.16 0.04 -4.83
C SER A 14 1.57 0.99 -5.96
N LEU A 15 0.78 1.12 -7.03
CA LEU A 15 1.04 2.09 -8.10
C LEU A 15 1.03 3.52 -7.57
N GLY A 16 0.04 3.87 -6.74
CA GLY A 16 -0.02 5.17 -6.09
C GLY A 16 1.21 5.44 -5.23
N LEU A 17 1.62 4.47 -4.39
CA LEU A 17 2.80 4.60 -3.53
C LEU A 17 4.10 4.72 -4.31
N VAL A 18 4.31 3.88 -5.33
CA VAL A 18 5.52 3.88 -6.17
C VAL A 18 5.73 5.23 -6.87
N VAL A 19 4.64 5.90 -7.25
CA VAL A 19 4.71 7.22 -7.89
C VAL A 19 4.84 8.34 -6.85
N THR A 20 3.99 8.35 -5.82
CA THR A 20 3.85 9.49 -4.90
C THR A 20 4.94 9.56 -3.84
N VAL A 21 5.47 8.43 -3.38
CA VAL A 21 6.55 8.40 -2.37
C VAL A 21 7.81 9.08 -2.88
N PRO A 22 8.41 8.73 -4.04
CA PRO A 22 9.62 9.39 -4.52
C PRO A 22 9.38 10.87 -4.83
N VAL A 23 8.19 11.26 -5.31
CA VAL A 23 7.85 12.67 -5.54
C VAL A 23 7.86 13.46 -4.22
N ALA A 24 7.24 12.93 -3.16
CA ALA A 24 7.23 13.59 -1.85
C ALA A 24 8.63 13.63 -1.21
N LEU A 25 9.46 12.62 -1.44
CA LEU A 25 10.86 12.60 -0.97
C LEU A 25 11.76 13.56 -1.75
N ALA A 26 11.50 13.77 -3.04
CA ALA A 26 12.27 14.67 -3.90
C ALA A 26 11.85 16.14 -3.75
N THR A 27 10.63 16.41 -3.28
CA THR A 27 10.10 17.78 -3.13
C THR A 27 10.43 18.32 -1.73
N PRO A 28 11.21 19.42 -1.62
CA PRO A 28 11.61 19.95 -0.31
C PRO A 28 10.41 20.31 0.58
N GLY A 29 10.39 19.79 1.81
CA GLY A 29 9.36 20.07 2.81
C GLY A 29 8.05 19.27 2.66
N GLU A 30 7.80 18.66 1.50
CA GLU A 30 6.58 17.85 1.28
C GLU A 30 6.57 16.57 2.11
N TRP A 31 7.73 15.95 2.29
CA TRP A 31 7.84 14.75 3.12
C TRP A 31 7.35 15.00 4.54
N GLU A 32 7.83 16.05 5.20
CA GLU A 32 7.49 16.37 6.58
C GLU A 32 5.99 16.62 6.77
N VAL A 33 5.35 17.28 5.79
CA VAL A 33 3.90 17.59 5.81
C VAL A 33 3.05 16.34 5.54
N SER A 34 3.47 15.48 4.62
CA SER A 34 2.68 14.33 4.15
C SER A 34 3.00 13.01 4.86
N LYS A 35 4.06 12.96 5.69
CA LYS A 35 4.56 11.74 6.35
C LYS A 35 3.48 10.95 7.08
N THR A 36 2.57 11.61 7.79
CA THR A 36 1.49 10.93 8.52
C THR A 36 0.52 10.23 7.57
N ASN A 37 0.21 10.84 6.42
CA ASN A 37 -0.64 10.23 5.40
C ASN A 37 0.06 9.01 4.79
N PHE A 38 1.33 9.15 4.40
CA PHE A 38 2.12 8.01 3.90
C PHE A 38 2.18 6.87 4.91
N ASN A 39 2.41 7.16 6.19
CA ASN A 39 2.44 6.13 7.23
C ASN A 39 1.12 5.35 7.32
N ARG A 40 -0.03 6.04 7.20
CA ARG A 40 -1.33 5.38 7.15
C ARG A 40 -1.48 4.49 5.91
N PHE A 41 -1.05 4.96 4.74
CA PHE A 41 -1.08 4.13 3.53
C PHE A 41 -0.13 2.94 3.61
N PHE A 42 1.04 3.08 4.22
CA PHE A 42 1.96 1.95 4.47
C PHE A 42 1.33 0.91 5.41
N GLN A 43 0.67 1.34 6.48
CA GLN A 43 -0.06 0.43 7.37
C GLN A 43 -1.15 -0.35 6.63
N VAL A 44 -1.95 0.32 5.80
CA VAL A 44 -2.97 -0.33 4.96
C VAL A 44 -2.34 -1.29 3.96
N TRP A 45 -1.23 -0.90 3.34
CA TRP A 45 -0.50 -1.71 2.37
C TRP A 45 0.06 -2.99 3.01
N VAL A 46 0.70 -2.91 4.18
CA VAL A 46 1.18 -4.08 4.93
C VAL A 46 0.00 -4.96 5.38
N LEU A 47 -1.08 -4.36 5.87
CA LEU A 47 -2.28 -5.10 6.26
C LEU A 47 -2.84 -5.91 5.08
N LEU A 48 -2.86 -5.34 3.88
CA LEU A 48 -3.29 -6.06 2.68
C LEU A 48 -2.40 -7.27 2.37
N VAL A 49 -1.08 -7.17 2.55
CA VAL A 49 -0.17 -8.32 2.40
C VAL A 49 -0.56 -9.44 3.37
N VAL A 50 -0.81 -9.11 4.64
CA VAL A 50 -1.22 -10.08 5.66
C VAL A 50 -2.57 -10.72 5.31
N LEU A 51 -3.54 -9.93 4.86
CA LEU A 51 -4.87 -10.43 4.46
C LEU A 51 -4.80 -11.34 3.23
N ILE A 52 -3.97 -11.01 2.25
CA ILE A 52 -3.76 -11.85 1.06
C ILE A 52 -3.12 -13.17 1.48
N ALA A 53 -2.07 -13.15 2.30
CA ALA A 53 -1.41 -14.35 2.79
C ALA A 53 -2.35 -15.24 3.61
N ALA A 54 -3.16 -14.65 4.48
CA ALA A 54 -4.18 -15.37 5.24
C ALA A 54 -5.25 -15.99 4.33
N ALA A 55 -5.71 -15.25 3.32
CA ALA A 55 -6.70 -15.74 2.36
C ALA A 55 -6.15 -16.92 1.53
N ASP A 56 -4.89 -16.85 1.11
CA ASP A 56 -4.20 -17.93 0.38
C ASP A 56 -4.05 -19.18 1.25
N GLY A 57 -3.53 -19.02 2.47
CA GLY A 57 -3.34 -20.11 3.43
C GLY A 57 -4.64 -20.79 3.90
N LEU A 58 -5.76 -20.05 3.97
CA LEU A 58 -7.07 -20.62 4.30
C LEU A 58 -7.75 -21.31 3.11
N SER A 59 -7.31 -21.03 1.88
CA SER A 59 -7.89 -21.57 0.65
C SER A 59 -7.16 -22.80 0.10
N SER A 60 -6.02 -23.15 0.71
CA SER A 60 -5.19 -24.32 0.40
C SER A 60 -5.59 -25.53 1.23
#